data_AF-A0A957XG35-F1
#
_entry.id   AF-A0A957XG35-F1
#
_cell.length_a   1.000
_cell.length_b   1.000
_cell.length_c   1.000
_cell.angle_alpha   90.00
_cell.angle_beta   90.00
_cell.angle_gamma   90.00
#
_symmetry.space_group_name_H-M   'P 1'
#
loop_
_entity.id
_entity.type
_entity.pdbx_description
1 polymer ?
#
loop_
_entity_poly.entity_id
_entity_poly.type
_entity_poly.pdbx_seq_one_letter_code
_entity_poly.pdbx_strand_id
1 'polypeptide(L)'
;MAVLIGGFIAIQFIPYGRNHTNPPVTGEPEWSSPEVRELAERACYDCHSNETIWPWYSHVYPISAMVQHDVEKGREVLNYSEWDNTEREQATTERMIETISKNVMPLPYYLLIHPVAELSEVEQGRLINGLIESIGDDDGSLEAVDIEGDEEEDSGN
;
A
#
# COMPACT_ATOMS: atom_id res chain seq x y z
N MET A 1 24.02 4.10 -30.77
CA MET A 1 24.32 3.29 -29.57
C MET A 1 25.12 4.07 -28.52
N ALA A 2 26.31 4.60 -28.84
CA ALA A 2 27.13 5.35 -27.87
C ALA A 2 26.44 6.58 -27.24
N VAL A 3 25.66 7.34 -28.02
CA VAL A 3 24.90 8.49 -27.51
C VAL A 3 23.81 8.06 -26.50
N LEU A 4 23.10 6.96 -26.77
CA LEU A 4 22.06 6.44 -25.87
C LEU A 4 22.67 5.89 -24.58
N ILE A 5 23.78 5.16 -24.68
CA ILE A 5 24.52 4.64 -23.52
C ILE A 5 25.08 5.80 -22.69
N GLY A 6 25.70 6.79 -23.33
CA GLY A 6 26.21 7.98 -22.66
C GLY A 6 25.12 8.77 -21.96
N GLY A 7 23.97 8.96 -22.61
CA GLY A 7 22.80 9.59 -22.00
C GLY A 7 22.25 8.80 -20.81
N PHE A 8 22.12 7.46 -20.95
CA PHE A 8 21.70 6.60 -19.85
C PHE A 8 22.67 6.64 -18.66
N ILE A 9 23.98 6.64 -18.90
CA ILE A 9 24.97 6.77 -17.82
C ILE A 9 24.87 8.15 -17.16
N ALA A 10 24.74 9.22 -17.96
CA ALA A 10 24.64 10.59 -17.44
C ALA A 10 23.40 10.77 -16.55
N ILE A 11 22.25 10.21 -16.94
CA ILE A 11 21.01 10.36 -16.17
C ILE A 11 21.06 9.63 -14.83
N GLN A 12 21.89 8.58 -14.69
CA GLN A 12 22.11 7.92 -13.40
C GLN A 12 22.81 8.82 -12.36
N PHE A 13 23.31 10.01 -12.69
CA PHE A 13 23.94 10.91 -11.72
C PHE A 13 22.95 11.89 -11.06
N ILE A 14 21.66 11.81 -11.39
CA ILE A 14 20.63 12.55 -10.66
C ILE A 14 20.59 12.04 -9.21
N PRO A 15 20.65 12.95 -8.20
CA PRO A 15 20.76 12.54 -6.80
C PRO A 15 19.45 12.00 -6.21
N TYR A 16 18.30 12.45 -6.69
CA TYR A 16 16.99 11.95 -6.26
C TYR A 16 16.73 10.53 -6.78
N GLY A 17 15.98 9.71 -6.02
CA GLY A 17 15.79 8.29 -6.33
C GLY A 17 16.96 7.43 -5.87
N ARG A 18 17.59 7.75 -4.74
CA ARG A 18 18.73 6.99 -4.20
C ARG A 18 18.69 6.78 -2.69
N ASN A 19 17.71 7.39 -2.02
CA ASN A 19 17.59 7.30 -0.59
C ASN A 19 16.65 6.15 -0.22
N HIS A 20 17.21 4.94 -0.10
CA HIS A 20 16.47 3.72 0.23
C HIS A 20 16.73 3.28 1.67
N THR A 21 16.71 4.22 2.60
CA THR A 21 16.84 3.92 4.03
C THR A 21 15.46 3.74 4.64
N ASN A 22 15.33 2.70 5.44
CA ASN A 22 14.17 2.48 6.28
C ASN A 22 14.40 3.14 7.64
N PRO A 23 13.56 4.10 8.06
CA PRO A 23 13.57 4.61 9.42
C PRO A 23 13.27 3.49 10.44
N PRO A 24 13.49 3.70 11.75
CA PRO A 24 13.09 2.73 12.75
C PRO A 24 11.56 2.55 12.77
N VAL A 25 11.12 1.33 13.09
CA VAL A 25 9.73 1.05 13.47
C VAL A 25 9.51 1.57 14.90
N THR A 26 8.50 2.43 15.07
CA THR A 26 8.14 3.01 16.38
C THR A 26 6.79 2.53 16.90
N GLY A 27 5.98 1.92 16.04
CA GLY A 27 4.69 1.33 16.39
C GLY A 27 4.17 0.43 15.28
N GLU A 28 3.09 -0.31 15.55
CA GLU A 28 2.37 -1.15 14.61
C GLU A 28 0.92 -1.28 15.07
N PRO A 29 -0.09 -1.41 14.18
CA PRO A 29 -1.46 -1.69 14.59
C PRO A 29 -1.54 -2.96 15.45
N GLU A 30 -2.47 -2.97 16.40
CA GLU A 30 -2.83 -4.19 17.12
C GLU A 30 -3.70 -5.09 16.22
N TRP A 31 -3.05 -5.81 15.31
CA TRP A 31 -3.72 -6.67 14.36
C TRP A 31 -4.58 -7.74 15.05
N SER A 32 -5.82 -7.88 14.59
CA SER A 32 -6.79 -8.84 15.12
C SER A 32 -6.34 -10.29 14.98
N SER A 33 -5.50 -10.58 13.99
CA SER A 33 -4.85 -11.88 13.83
C SER A 33 -3.51 -11.79 13.07
N PRO A 34 -2.63 -12.79 13.21
CA PRO A 34 -1.42 -12.88 12.40
C PRO A 34 -1.69 -12.93 10.89
N GLU A 35 -2.79 -13.56 10.46
CA GLU A 35 -3.16 -13.65 9.04
C GLU A 35 -3.47 -12.26 8.46
N VAL A 36 -4.17 -11.41 9.21
CA VAL A 36 -4.51 -10.03 8.77
C VAL A 36 -3.24 -9.20 8.64
N ARG A 37 -2.31 -9.32 9.60
CA ARG A 37 -1.00 -8.69 9.51
C ARG A 37 -0.23 -9.16 8.27
N GLU A 38 -0.17 -10.46 8.01
CA GLU A 38 0.53 -11.02 6.84
C GLU A 38 -0.05 -10.51 5.51
N LEU A 39 -1.37 -10.35 5.44
CA LEU A 39 -2.03 -9.72 4.28
C LEU A 39 -1.62 -8.26 4.11
N ALA A 40 -1.60 -7.48 5.20
CA ALA A 40 -1.18 -6.08 5.18
C ALA A 40 0.30 -5.93 4.82
N GLU A 41 1.18 -6.77 5.38
CA GLU A 41 2.61 -6.82 5.04
C GLU A 41 2.80 -7.06 3.54
N ARG A 42 2.13 -8.07 3.01
CA ARG A 42 2.25 -8.47 1.61
C ARG A 42 1.73 -7.42 0.62
N ALA A 43 0.60 -6.79 0.93
CA ALA A 43 -0.08 -5.90 -0.02
C ALA A 43 0.28 -4.42 0.15
N CYS A 44 0.68 -3.99 1.35
CA CYS A 44 0.73 -2.58 1.71
C CYS A 44 2.10 -2.09 2.20
N TYR A 45 2.88 -2.92 2.90
CA TYR A 45 4.04 -2.45 3.66
C TYR A 45 5.15 -1.88 2.78
N ASP A 46 5.28 -2.33 1.53
CA ASP A 46 6.29 -1.80 0.62
C ASP A 46 6.16 -0.28 0.42
N CYS A 47 4.95 0.28 0.44
CA CYS A 47 4.72 1.73 0.31
C CYS A 47 4.31 2.41 1.64
N HIS A 48 3.65 1.68 2.53
CA HIS A 48 3.00 2.23 3.74
C HIS A 48 3.67 1.80 5.04
N SER A 49 4.95 1.41 5.03
CA SER A 49 5.68 1.06 6.26
C SER A 49 7.13 1.52 6.20
N ASN A 50 7.79 1.58 7.36
CA ASN A 50 9.24 1.70 7.45
C ASN A 50 9.94 0.36 7.18
N GLU A 51 9.24 -0.67 6.73
CA GLU A 51 9.78 -2.00 6.42
C GLU A 51 9.83 -2.27 4.91
N THR A 52 9.74 -1.23 4.08
CA THR A 52 9.83 -1.31 2.62
C THR A 52 10.98 -2.20 2.14
N ILE A 53 10.65 -3.20 1.30
CA ILE A 53 11.65 -4.00 0.62
C ILE A 53 12.04 -3.27 -0.66
N TRP A 54 13.23 -2.65 -0.67
CA TRP A 54 13.70 -1.89 -1.83
C TRP A 54 14.21 -2.82 -2.95
N PRO A 55 13.48 -2.97 -4.07
CA PRO A 55 13.87 -3.86 -5.15
C PRO A 55 15.09 -3.32 -5.90
N TRP A 56 15.83 -4.18 -6.60
CA TRP A 56 17.05 -3.77 -7.31
C TRP A 56 16.80 -2.65 -8.33
N TYR A 57 15.63 -2.61 -8.99
CA TYR A 57 15.30 -1.57 -9.97
C TYR A 57 14.98 -0.23 -9.30
N SER A 58 14.71 -0.19 -7.99
CA SER A 58 14.62 1.07 -7.26
C SER A 58 15.97 1.78 -7.25
N HIS A 59 17.07 1.19 -7.69
CA HIS A 59 18.39 1.82 -7.75
C HIS A 59 18.76 2.37 -9.14
N VAL A 60 17.86 2.24 -10.13
CA VAL A 60 18.11 2.63 -11.53
C VAL A 60 17.17 3.76 -11.94
N TYR A 61 17.73 4.89 -12.35
CA TYR A 61 16.95 6.03 -12.85
C TYR A 61 16.34 5.72 -14.23
N PRO A 62 15.10 6.13 -14.54
CA PRO A 62 14.20 6.98 -13.74
C PRO A 62 13.31 6.25 -12.72
N ILE A 63 13.31 4.92 -12.74
CA ILE A 63 12.42 4.10 -11.90
C ILE A 63 12.70 4.35 -10.42
N SER A 64 13.96 4.54 -10.06
CA SER A 64 14.37 4.85 -8.70
C SER A 64 13.69 6.08 -8.10
N ALA A 65 13.53 7.14 -8.90
CA ALA A 65 12.84 8.36 -8.49
C ALA A 65 11.34 8.13 -8.28
N MET A 66 10.71 7.32 -9.14
CA MET A 66 9.29 6.97 -9.02
C MET A 66 9.03 6.12 -7.77
N VAL A 67 9.80 5.06 -7.55
CA VAL A 67 9.64 4.19 -6.37
C VAL A 67 9.88 4.99 -5.09
N GLN A 68 10.92 5.81 -5.03
CA GLN A 68 11.15 6.66 -3.86
C GLN A 68 9.98 7.62 -3.62
N HIS A 69 9.45 8.24 -4.67
CA HIS A 69 8.30 9.14 -4.55
C HIS A 69 7.04 8.44 -4.03
N ASP A 70 6.73 7.26 -4.56
CA ASP A 70 5.55 6.48 -4.16
C ASP A 70 5.65 6.04 -2.70
N VAL A 71 6.83 5.61 -2.23
CA VAL A 71 7.06 5.25 -0.82
C VAL A 71 6.98 6.48 0.09
N GLU A 72 7.58 7.62 -0.29
CA GLU A 72 7.48 8.87 0.46
C GLU A 72 6.02 9.32 0.60
N LYS A 73 5.26 9.31 -0.49
CA LYS A 73 3.84 9.69 -0.49
C LYS A 73 2.95 8.70 0.24
N GLY A 74 3.22 7.40 0.11
CA GLY A 74 2.53 6.34 0.84
C GLY A 74 2.63 6.56 2.34
N ARG A 75 3.86 6.68 2.85
CA ARG A 75 4.16 6.93 4.27
C ARG A 75 3.60 8.26 4.80
N GLU A 76 3.57 9.31 3.99
CA GLU A 76 2.98 10.61 4.39
C GLU A 76 1.47 10.49 4.68
N VAL A 77 0.75 9.65 3.93
CA VAL A 77 -0.68 9.41 4.11
C VAL A 77 -0.92 8.41 5.24
N LEU A 78 -0.18 7.30 5.24
CA LEU A 78 -0.34 6.17 6.15
C LEU A 78 1.01 5.47 6.33
N ASN A 79 1.44 5.28 7.58
CA ASN A 79 2.64 4.51 7.90
C ASN A 79 2.37 3.51 9.04
N TYR A 80 2.23 2.23 8.69
CA TYR A 80 2.02 1.14 9.65
C TYR A 80 3.15 1.01 10.66
N SER A 81 4.36 1.45 10.35
CA SER A 81 5.50 1.36 11.27
C SER A 81 5.61 2.55 12.25
N GLU A 82 4.73 3.55 12.13
CA GLU A 82 4.69 4.72 13.00
C GLU A 82 3.36 4.83 13.76
N TRP A 83 2.66 3.70 13.90
CA TRP A 83 1.31 3.65 14.46
C TRP A 83 1.26 4.04 15.95
N ASP A 84 0.40 5.00 16.33
CA ASP A 84 0.29 5.53 17.70
C ASP A 84 -1.13 5.57 18.29
N ASN A 85 -2.10 4.94 17.62
CA ASN A 85 -3.54 4.92 17.91
C ASN A 85 -4.16 6.31 18.05
N THR A 86 -3.79 7.25 17.17
CA THR A 86 -4.37 8.60 17.15
C THR A 86 -5.67 8.69 16.34
N GLU A 87 -6.49 9.72 16.58
CA GLU A 87 -7.69 10.03 15.77
C GLU A 87 -7.37 10.13 14.26
N ARG A 88 -6.14 10.54 13.92
CA ARG A 88 -5.64 10.57 12.54
C ARG A 88 -5.63 9.17 11.92
N GLU A 89 -5.22 8.17 12.67
CA GLU A 89 -5.08 6.80 12.19
C GLU A 89 -6.44 6.10 12.09
N GLN A 90 -7.36 6.40 13.01
CA GLN A 90 -8.76 6.00 12.90
C GLN A 90 -9.40 6.56 11.61
N ALA A 91 -9.29 7.87 11.36
CA ALA A 91 -9.80 8.49 10.13
C ALA A 91 -9.09 7.98 8.86
N THR A 92 -7.87 7.46 9.00
CA THR A 92 -7.13 6.83 7.89
C THR A 92 -7.64 5.41 7.62
N THR A 93 -8.13 4.71 8.65
CA THR A 93 -8.66 3.35 8.55
C THR A 93 -9.93 3.27 7.73
N GLU A 94 -10.87 4.21 7.92
CA GLU A 94 -12.07 4.30 7.06
C GLU A 94 -11.68 4.43 5.58
N ARG A 95 -10.72 5.30 5.28
CA ARG A 95 -10.18 5.49 3.92
C ARG A 95 -9.43 4.26 3.41
N MET A 96 -8.74 3.53 4.28
CA MET A 96 -8.10 2.26 3.91
C MET A 96 -9.15 1.24 3.49
N ILE A 97 -10.19 1.04 4.31
CA ILE A 97 -11.28 0.13 4.00
C ILE A 97 -11.93 0.52 2.67
N GLU A 98 -12.25 1.80 2.47
CA GLU A 98 -12.83 2.29 1.22
C GLU A 98 -11.94 2.01 0.00
N THR A 99 -10.63 2.29 0.10
CA THR A 99 -9.71 2.10 -1.03
C THR A 99 -9.44 0.63 -1.34
N ILE A 100 -9.41 -0.22 -0.31
CA ILE A 100 -9.33 -1.67 -0.45
C ILE A 100 -10.60 -2.18 -1.13
N SER A 101 -11.80 -1.89 -0.60
CA SER A 101 -13.08 -2.34 -1.15
C SER A 101 -13.29 -1.92 -2.60
N LYS A 102 -12.82 -0.74 -2.99
CA LYS A 102 -12.94 -0.22 -4.36
C LYS A 102 -11.84 -0.71 -5.31
N ASN A 103 -10.97 -1.62 -4.89
CA ASN A 103 -9.81 -2.09 -5.67
C ASN A 103 -8.91 -0.92 -6.16
N VAL A 104 -8.89 0.19 -5.42
CA VAL A 104 -8.02 1.34 -5.72
C VAL A 104 -6.58 1.00 -5.32
N MET A 105 -6.44 0.24 -4.23
CA MET A 105 -5.17 -0.27 -3.74
C MET A 105 -5.18 -1.80 -3.69
N PRO A 106 -4.07 -2.48 -4.05
CA PRO A 106 -2.84 -1.88 -4.58
C PRO A 106 -2.98 -1.31 -6.00
N LEU A 107 -2.12 -0.36 -6.36
CA LEU A 107 -2.21 0.34 -7.65
C LEU A 107 -2.04 -0.64 -8.83
N PRO A 108 -2.85 -0.54 -9.91
CA PRO A 108 -2.76 -1.50 -11.02
C PRO A 108 -1.37 -1.61 -11.66
N TYR A 109 -0.65 -0.50 -11.80
CA TYR A 109 0.72 -0.53 -12.35
C TYR A 109 1.73 -1.18 -11.42
N TYR A 110 1.48 -1.15 -10.11
CA TYR A 110 2.30 -1.83 -9.12
C TYR A 110 2.10 -3.35 -9.22
N LEU A 111 0.86 -3.81 -9.39
CA LEU A 111 0.52 -5.22 -9.57
C LEU A 111 1.14 -5.86 -10.82
N LEU A 112 1.39 -5.08 -11.89
CA LEU A 112 2.06 -5.58 -13.09
C LEU A 112 3.46 -6.17 -12.81
N ILE A 113 4.13 -5.67 -11.77
CA ILE A 113 5.48 -6.10 -11.38
C ILE A 113 5.52 -6.72 -9.97
N HIS A 114 4.45 -6.62 -9.19
CA HIS A 114 4.25 -7.26 -7.89
C HIS A 114 2.91 -7.99 -7.83
N PRO A 115 2.70 -9.06 -8.62
CA PRO A 115 1.45 -9.81 -8.58
C PRO A 115 1.20 -10.46 -7.21
N VAL A 116 2.25 -10.67 -6.42
CA VAL A 116 2.14 -11.18 -5.04
C VAL A 116 1.42 -10.22 -4.09
N ALA A 117 1.29 -8.94 -4.44
CA ALA A 117 0.54 -7.96 -3.64
C ALA A 117 -0.96 -7.96 -3.96
N GLU A 118 -1.38 -8.61 -5.05
CA GLU A 118 -2.79 -8.70 -5.43
C GLU A 118 -3.59 -9.40 -4.31
N LEU A 119 -4.73 -8.83 -3.95
CA LEU A 119 -5.65 -9.40 -2.99
C LEU A 119 -6.78 -10.07 -3.76
N SER A 120 -6.99 -11.36 -3.53
CA SER A 120 -8.23 -12.01 -3.97
C SER A 120 -9.44 -11.44 -3.20
N GLU A 121 -10.66 -11.59 -3.74
CA GLU A 121 -11.88 -11.15 -3.05
C GLU A 121 -12.00 -11.70 -1.61
N VAL A 122 -11.55 -12.95 -1.41
CA VAL A 122 -11.55 -13.59 -0.08
C VAL A 122 -10.53 -12.92 0.85
N GLU A 123 -9.33 -12.63 0.36
CA GLU A 123 -8.30 -11.96 1.15
C GLU A 123 -8.66 -10.50 1.42
N GLN A 124 -9.28 -9.82 0.47
CA GLN A 124 -9.81 -8.46 0.61
C GLN A 124 -10.85 -8.40 1.73
N GLY A 125 -11.84 -9.31 1.71
CA GLY A 125 -12.85 -9.38 2.77
C GLY A 125 -12.25 -9.70 4.14
N ARG A 126 -11.25 -10.61 4.20
CA ARG A 126 -10.52 -10.92 5.44
C ARG A 126 -9.74 -9.71 5.97
N LEU A 127 -9.04 -9.00 5.10
CA LEU A 127 -8.27 -7.82 5.46
C LEU A 127 -9.19 -6.69 5.95
N ILE A 128 -10.30 -6.43 5.27
CA ILE A 128 -11.29 -5.42 5.69
C ILE A 128 -11.87 -5.75 7.06
N ASN A 129 -12.38 -6.98 7.25
CA ASN A 129 -12.93 -7.40 8.54
C ASN A 129 -11.88 -7.34 9.65
N GLY A 130 -10.65 -7.77 9.34
CA GLY A 130 -9.53 -7.68 10.26
C GLY A 130 -9.20 -6.26 10.66
N LEU A 131 -9.20 -5.32 9.72
CA LEU A 131 -8.98 -3.89 9.99
C LEU A 131 -10.07 -3.30 10.88
N ILE A 132 -11.34 -3.64 10.62
CA ILE A 132 -12.48 -3.23 11.46
C ILE A 132 -12.33 -3.77 12.89
N GLU A 133 -11.91 -5.03 13.06
CA GLU A 133 -11.69 -5.60 14.39
C GLU A 133 -10.45 -5.05 15.11
N SER A 134 -9.40 -4.70 14.35
CA SER A 134 -8.12 -4.21 14.89
C SER A 134 -8.19 -2.74 15.32
N ILE A 135 -8.99 -1.94 14.62
CA ILE A 135 -8.95 -0.47 14.70
C ILE A 135 -10.34 0.13 14.92
N GLY A 136 -11.41 -0.65 14.81
CA GLY A 136 -12.78 -0.20 15.07
C GLY A 136 -12.97 0.25 16.51
N ASP A 137 -13.31 1.53 16.65
CA ASP A 137 -13.72 2.13 17.92
C ASP A 137 -15.03 1.50 18.44
N ASP A 138 -15.13 1.45 19.77
CA ASP A 138 -16.26 0.99 20.60
C ASP A 138 -17.60 1.75 20.36
N ASP A 139 -17.70 2.59 19.32
CA ASP A 139 -18.80 3.55 19.10
C ASP A 139 -19.83 3.16 18.03
N GLY A 140 -19.61 2.06 17.30
CA GLY A 140 -20.58 1.53 16.34
C GLY A 140 -20.80 2.40 15.09
N SER A 141 -19.86 3.29 14.75
CA SER A 141 -19.94 4.12 13.53
C SER A 141 -19.62 3.36 12.23
N LEU A 142 -19.00 2.19 12.33
CA LEU A 142 -18.74 1.27 11.20
C LEU A 142 -19.94 0.33 10.94
N GLU A 143 -21.17 0.82 11.03
CA GLU A 143 -22.32 0.10 10.49
C GLU A 143 -22.28 0.15 8.96
N ALA A 144 -22.11 -1.02 8.36
CA ALA A 144 -22.30 -1.32 6.95
C ALA A 144 -21.47 -0.46 5.99
N VAL A 145 -20.20 -0.85 5.79
CA VAL A 145 -19.63 -0.73 4.44
C VAL A 145 -20.46 -1.68 3.57
N ASP A 146 -21.48 -1.12 2.90
CA ASP A 146 -22.24 -1.82 1.87
C ASP A 146 -21.26 -2.21 0.78
N ILE A 147 -20.81 -3.46 0.83
CA ILE A 147 -20.13 -4.12 -0.29
C ILE A 147 -21.22 -4.36 -1.33
N GLU A 148 -21.58 -3.31 -2.08
CA GLU A 148 -22.34 -3.46 -3.31
C GLU A 148 -21.45 -4.23 -4.29
N GLY A 149 -21.67 -5.55 -4.35
CA GLY A 149 -21.23 -6.34 -5.48
C GLY A 149 -22.02 -5.88 -6.69
N ASP A 150 -21.35 -5.20 -7.62
CA ASP A 150 -21.90 -4.92 -8.94
C ASP A 150 -22.12 -6.26 -9.67
N GLU A 151 -23.32 -6.83 -9.51
CA GLU A 151 -23.85 -7.81 -10.45
C GLU A 151 -24.07 -7.09 -11.79
N GLU A 152 -23.12 -7.24 -12.72
CA GLU A 152 -23.35 -6.87 -14.11
C GLU A 152 -24.52 -7.70 -14.67
N GLU A 153 -25.71 -7.09 -14.78
CA GLU A 153 -26.82 -7.60 -15.59
C GLU A 153 -26.41 -7.62 -17.07
N ASP A 154 -25.99 -8.79 -17.55
CA ASP A 154 -26.00 -9.17 -18.96
C ASP A 154 -27.45 -9.16 -19.48
N SER A 155 -27.88 -7.99 -19.96
CA SER A 155 -29.09 -7.86 -20.76
C SER A 155 -28.72 -7.94 -22.24
N GLY A 156 -28.79 -9.16 -22.75
CA GLY A 156 -28.76 -9.44 -24.18
C GLY A 156 -29.83 -8.67 -24.95
N ASN A 157 -29.44 -8.17 -26.12
CA ASN A 157 -30.32 -7.82 -27.22
C ASN A 157 -29.71 -8.26 -28.55
#